data_AF-A0A4Z0JBR5-F1
#
_entry.id   AF-A0A4Z0JBR5-F1
#
_cell.length_a   1.000
_cell.length_b   1.000
_cell.length_c   1.000
_cell.angle_alpha   90.00
_cell.angle_beta   90.00
_cell.angle_gamma   90.00
#
_symmetry.space_group_name_H-M   'P 1'
#
loop_
_entity.id
_entity.type
_entity.pdbx_description
1 polymer ?
#
loop_
_entity_poly.entity_id
_entity_poly.type
_entity_poly.pdbx_seq_one_letter_code
_entity_poly.pdbx_strand_id
1 'polypeptide(L)' 'MNQLKNKELDEFEVTPEEFPAFQKAFMAFETRKRVVGQAHKGGKLIYRYDDGGQNDAES' A
#
# COMPACT_ATOMS: atom_id res chain seq x y z
N MET A 1 -5.44 -5.81 -2.73
CA MET A 1 -4.02 -6.27 -2.72
C MET A 1 -3.62 -7.07 -3.95
N ASN A 2 -4.46 -7.99 -4.45
CA ASN A 2 -4.12 -8.72 -5.69
C ASN A 2 -3.89 -7.78 -6.89
N GLN A 3 -4.63 -6.67 -6.97
CA GLN A 3 -4.45 -5.66 -8.03
C GLN A 3 -3.07 -4.95 -7.97
N LEU A 4 -2.59 -4.63 -6.76
CA LEU A 4 -1.23 -4.09 -6.56
C LEU A 4 -0.16 -5.12 -7.00
N LYS A 5 -0.36 -6.40 -6.66
CA LYS A 5 0.55 -7.48 -7.07
C LYS A 5 0.55 -7.69 -8.59
N ASN A 6 -0.60 -7.55 -9.23
CA ASN A 6 -0.77 -7.73 -10.67
C ASN A 6 -0.32 -6.50 -11.48
N LYS A 7 0.16 -5.42 -10.82
CA LYS A 7 0.46 -4.12 -11.44
C LYS A 7 -0.76 -3.50 -12.15
N GLU A 8 -1.98 -3.86 -11.72
CA GLU A 8 -3.22 -3.22 -12.16
C GLU A 8 -3.46 -1.89 -11.43
N LEU A 9 -2.83 -1.72 -10.27
CA LEU A 9 -2.78 -0.49 -9.50
C LEU A 9 -1.34 -0.25 -9.04
N ASP A 10 -0.82 0.95 -9.26
CA ASP A 10 0.48 1.40 -8.74
C ASP A 10 0.41 1.75 -7.25
N GLU A 11 -0.68 2.40 -6.83
CA GLU A 11 -0.89 2.86 -5.47
C GLU A 11 -2.33 2.63 -5.00
N PHE A 12 -2.53 2.50 -3.69
CA PHE A 12 -3.83 2.28 -3.08
C PHE A 12 -4.02 3.19 -1.86
N GLU A 13 -5.04 4.04 -1.91
CA GLU A 13 -5.42 4.86 -0.76
C GLU A 13 -6.28 4.06 0.22
N VAL A 14 -5.89 4.09 1.50
CA VAL A 14 -6.63 3.53 2.62
C VAL A 14 -7.06 4.67 3.51
N THR A 15 -8.37 4.77 3.69
CA THR A 15 -8.99 5.64 4.69
C THR A 15 -8.99 4.95 6.07
N PRO A 16 -9.09 5.71 7.17
CA PRO A 16 -9.17 5.12 8.51
C PRO A 16 -10.41 4.22 8.69
N GLU A 17 -11.49 4.47 7.96
CA GLU A 17 -12.71 3.67 7.95
C GLU A 17 -12.47 2.27 7.35
N GLU A 18 -11.59 2.19 6.35
CA GLU A 18 -11.23 0.94 5.64
C GLU A 18 -10.02 0.23 6.24
N PHE A 19 -9.25 0.92 7.09
CA PHE A 19 -8.06 0.39 7.75
C PHE A 19 -8.26 -0.97 8.44
N PRO A 20 -9.33 -1.23 9.23
CA PRO A 20 -9.50 -2.53 9.87
C PRO A 20 -9.76 -3.66 8.87
N ALA A 21 -10.41 -3.39 7.73
CA ALA A 21 -10.58 -4.38 6.66
C ALA A 21 -9.25 -4.59 5.92
N PHE A 22 -8.54 -3.50 5.62
CA PHE A 22 -7.22 -3.53 5.00
C PHE A 22 -6.20 -4.28 5.84
N GLN A 23 -6.17 -4.08 7.17
CA GLN A 23 -5.23 -4.72 8.08
C GLN A 23 -5.37 -6.25 8.02
N LYS A 24 -6.60 -6.78 7.97
CA LYS A 24 -6.84 -8.23 7.82
C LYS A 24 -6.26 -8.75 6.50
N ALA A 25 -6.52 -8.04 5.39
CA ALA A 25 -5.97 -8.39 4.09
C ALA A 25 -4.43 -8.28 4.07
N PHE A 26 -3.85 -7.25 4.68
CA PHE A 26 -2.42 -7.02 4.81
C PHE A 26 -1.72 -8.11 5.63
N MET A 27 -2.33 -8.53 6.73
CA MET A 27 -1.80 -9.61 7.56
C MET A 27 -1.81 -10.94 6.83
N ALA A 28 -2.83 -11.20 6.00
CA ALA A 28 -2.96 -12.39 5.16
C ALA A 28 -2.09 -12.34 3.88
N PHE A 29 -1.52 -11.18 3.54
CA PHE A 29 -0.72 -11.01 2.33
C PHE A 29 0.73 -11.44 2.58
N GLU A 30 1.14 -12.57 2.00
CA GLU A 30 2.47 -13.16 2.22
C GLU A 30 3.62 -12.22 1.82
N THR A 31 3.43 -11.43 0.76
CA THR A 31 4.43 -10.45 0.30
C THR A 31 4.27 -9.06 0.92
N ARG A 32 3.61 -8.93 2.08
CA ARG A 32 3.40 -7.63 2.75
C ARG A 32 4.68 -6.84 3.06
N LYS A 33 5.83 -7.51 3.16
CA LYS A 33 7.15 -6.85 3.34
C LYS A 33 7.51 -5.91 2.18
N ARG A 34 6.90 -6.10 1.01
CA ARG A 34 7.05 -5.25 -0.17
C ARG A 34 6.03 -4.13 -0.22
N VAL A 35 5.06 -4.08 0.68
CA VAL A 35 4.03 -3.04 0.66
C VAL A 35 4.48 -1.89 1.56
N VAL A 36 4.76 -0.73 0.96
CA VAL A 36 5.21 0.48 1.64
C VAL A 36 4.02 1.41 1.83
N GLY A 37 3.75 1.79 3.08
CA GLY A 37 2.69 2.74 3.43
C GLY A 37 3.27 4.13 3.71
N GLN A 38 2.69 5.16 3.10
CA GLN A 38 2.99 6.57 3.36
C GLN A 38 1.75 7.25 3.94
N ALA A 39 1.92 7.88 5.10
CA ALA A 39 0.86 8.66 5.74
C ALA A 39 0.85 10.10 5.18
N HIS A 40 -0.31 10.55 4.71
CA HIS A 40 -0.51 11.91 4.21
C HIS A 40 -1.25 12.79 5.24
N LYS A 41 -1.04 14.11 5.11
CA LYS A 41 -1.81 15.10 5.87
C LYS A 41 -3.31 14.94 5.55
N GLY A 42 -4.12 14.77 6.60
CA GLY A 42 -5.54 14.46 6.48
C GLY A 42 -5.93 13.04 6.88
N GLY A 43 -4.98 12.23 7.37
CA GLY A 43 -5.26 10.88 7.89
C GLY A 43 -5.43 9.80 6.81
N LYS A 44 -5.06 10.12 5.57
CA LYS A 44 -5.04 9.18 4.43
C LYS A 44 -3.73 8.40 4.44
N LEU A 45 -3.80 7.10 4.16
CA LEU A 45 -2.62 6.25 3.99
C LEU A 45 -2.54 5.79 2.54
N ILE A 46 -1.44 6.10 1.86
CA ILE A 46 -1.17 5.61 0.51
C ILE A 46 -0.25 4.40 0.62
N TYR A 47 -0.67 3.26 0.08
CA TYR A 47 0.12 2.02 0.04
C TYR A 47 0.58 1.73 -1.39
N ARG A 48 1.87 1.46 -1.55
CA ARG A 48 2.51 1.10 -2.83
C ARG A 48 3.21 -0.25 -2.72
N TYR A 49 3.25 -1.01 -3.81
CA TYR A 49 3.98 -2.28 -3.86
C TYR A 49 5.38 -2.07 -4.43
N ASP A 50 6.38 -2.20 -3.57
CA ASP A 50 7.80 -2.15 -3.91
C ASP A 50 8.24 -3.50 -4.51
N ASP A 51 8.29 -3.55 -5.84
CA ASP A 51 8.80 -4.70 -6.60
C ASP A 51 10.34 -4.67 -6.75
N GLY A 52 11.05 -3.83 -5.96
CA GLY A 52 12.48 -3.57 -6.15
C GLY A 52 12.80 -2.68 -7.36
N GLY A 53 11.78 -2.06 -7.95
CA GLY A 53 11.92 -1.06 -9.00
C GLY A 53 12.09 0.33 -8.39
N GLN A 54 13.35 0.77 -8.28
CA GLN A 54 13.80 2.15 -8.11
C GLN A 54 12.79 3.17 -8.66
N ASN A 55 12.21 4.01 -7.78
CA ASN A 55 11.71 5.35 -8.13
C ASN A 55 11.50 6.17 -6.84
N ASP A 56 12.51 6.99 -6.57
CA ASP A 56 12.43 8.39 -6.13
C ASP A 56 11.30 8.75 -5.15
N ALA A 57 11.59 8.60 -3.86
CA ALA A 57 11.10 9.55 -2.87
C ALA A 57 12.16 10.64 -2.68
N GLU A 58 12.39 11.45 -3.72
CA GLU A 58 13.00 12.78 -3.56
C GLU A 58 11.88 13.83 -3.57
N SER A 59 11.68 14.44 -2.39
CA SER A 59 11.31 15.86 -2.22
C SER A 59 11.47 16.24 -0.74
#